data_AF-A0A347ZQP4-F1
#
_entry.id   AF-A0A347ZQP4-F1
#
_cell.length_a   1.000
_cell.length_b   1.000
_cell.length_c   1.000
_cell.angle_alpha   90.00
_cell.angle_beta   90.00
_cell.angle_gamma   90.00
#
_symmetry.space_group_name_H-M   'P 1'
#
loop_
_entity.id
_entity.type
_entity.pdbx_description
1 polymer ?
#
loop_
_entity_poly.entity_id
_entity_poly.type
_entity_poly.pdbx_seq_one_letter_code
_entity_poly.pdbx_strand_id
1 'polypeptide(L)'
;MKNNSRPSANLNSKYTFQAFQKDQFWLPAAIMALFMIIAVFINEANRFNTFRAFLGFTLPLICGGLSAYAFLEDTALELQFTTSRSTWKMIFERLSIIALVITLTALVFQVYAYLIGVDLSLLGGLLARQLIWAAPSLAMLAFGASVSLLARSSPGGFAFVGGFWTLQLFMRGWFANSPVLRNVLLFYSAMDPNTHAAAVNQLSLVWIFVLLLLATHNLLKKTERYI
;
A
#
# COMPACT_ATOMS: atom_id res chain seq x y z
N MET A 1 -42.09 -14.55 16.23
CA MET A 1 -40.69 -14.12 16.07
C MET A 1 -40.66 -12.86 15.22
N LYS A 2 -40.50 -11.67 15.83
CA LYS A 2 -40.41 -10.39 15.11
C LYS A 2 -38.97 -10.21 14.62
N ASN A 3 -38.83 -10.05 13.31
CA ASN A 3 -37.58 -9.82 12.61
C ASN A 3 -37.06 -8.41 12.97
N ASN A 4 -36.13 -8.32 13.93
CA ASN A 4 -35.46 -7.08 14.30
C ASN A 4 -34.39 -6.76 13.23
N SER A 5 -34.82 -6.21 12.10
CA SER A 5 -33.92 -5.55 11.16
C SER A 5 -33.32 -4.32 11.85
N ARG A 6 -32.10 -4.47 12.36
CA ARG A 6 -31.29 -3.35 12.87
C ARG A 6 -31.21 -2.27 11.78
N PRO A 7 -31.49 -1.00 12.08
CA PRO A 7 -31.34 0.07 11.10
C PRO A 7 -29.88 0.10 10.67
N SER A 8 -29.62 -0.14 9.39
CA SER A 8 -28.29 0.03 8.82
C SER A 8 -28.00 1.52 8.82
N ALA A 9 -27.12 1.95 9.72
CA ALA A 9 -26.58 3.30 9.70
C ALA A 9 -25.72 3.43 8.42
N ASN A 10 -26.37 3.84 7.33
CA ASN A 10 -25.74 4.30 6.11
C ASN A 10 -25.05 5.62 6.42
N LEU A 11 -23.86 5.52 7.01
CA LEU A 11 -22.96 6.66 7.17
C LEU A 11 -22.64 7.20 5.77
N ASN A 12 -22.99 8.47 5.58
CA ASN A 12 -22.77 9.24 4.37
C ASN A 12 -21.27 9.25 4.07
N SER A 13 -20.86 8.94 2.83
CA SER A 13 -19.45 8.87 2.38
C SER A 13 -18.65 10.13 2.72
N LYS A 14 -19.35 11.27 2.86
CA LYS A 14 -18.82 12.55 3.34
C LYS A 14 -18.17 12.47 4.72
N TYR A 15 -18.72 11.71 5.67
CA TYR A 15 -18.15 11.58 7.02
C TYR A 15 -16.91 10.68 7.04
N THR A 16 -16.89 9.61 6.25
CA THR A 16 -15.69 8.75 6.10
C THR A 16 -14.53 9.55 5.50
N PHE A 17 -14.82 10.47 4.58
CA PHE A 17 -13.81 11.36 3.99
C PHE A 17 -13.33 12.46 4.95
N GLN A 18 -14.20 12.93 5.86
CA GLN A 18 -13.86 13.94 6.86
C GLN A 18 -13.12 13.38 8.08
N ALA A 19 -13.33 12.10 8.41
CA ALA A 19 -12.60 11.38 9.45
C ALA A 19 -11.19 10.95 8.99
N PHE A 20 -10.88 11.08 7.70
CA PHE A 20 -9.55 10.81 7.17
C PHE A 20 -8.58 11.93 7.56
N GLN A 21 -7.42 11.55 8.09
CA GLN A 21 -6.38 12.53 8.45
C GLN A 21 -5.85 13.16 7.16
N LYS A 22 -5.79 14.49 7.12
CA LYS A 22 -5.25 15.25 5.97
C LYS A 22 -3.87 14.73 5.55
N ASP A 23 -3.09 14.23 6.49
CA ASP A 23 -1.75 13.69 6.30
C ASP A 23 -1.69 12.52 5.32
N GLN A 24 -2.77 11.73 5.18
CA GLN A 24 -2.86 10.65 4.20
C GLN A 24 -2.85 11.15 2.75
N PHE A 25 -3.20 12.41 2.50
CA PHE A 25 -3.13 13.04 1.18
C PHE A 25 -1.82 13.83 0.98
N TRP A 26 -1.34 14.51 2.01
CA TRP A 26 -0.15 15.35 1.92
C TRP A 26 1.13 14.55 1.76
N LEU A 27 1.29 13.43 2.48
CA LEU A 27 2.53 12.67 2.46
C LEU A 27 2.84 12.08 1.07
N PRO A 28 1.93 11.36 0.37
CA PRO A 28 2.19 10.89 -0.98
C PRO A 28 2.47 12.03 -1.96
N ALA A 29 1.71 13.13 -1.87
CA ALA A 29 1.86 14.28 -2.75
C ALA A 29 3.20 15.00 -2.56
N ALA A 30 3.65 15.18 -1.32
CA ALA A 30 4.92 15.82 -0.99
C ALA A 30 6.12 14.98 -1.48
N ILE A 31 6.09 13.66 -1.25
CA ILE A 31 7.16 12.78 -1.73
C ILE A 31 7.15 12.70 -3.26
N MET A 32 5.97 12.64 -3.88
CA MET A 32 5.83 12.71 -5.34
C MET A 32 6.43 14.00 -5.89
N ALA A 33 6.09 15.16 -5.31
CA ALA A 33 6.62 16.46 -5.73
C ALA A 33 8.15 16.51 -5.60
N LEU A 34 8.71 15.97 -4.51
CA LEU A 34 10.15 15.85 -4.34
C LEU A 34 10.79 15.04 -5.49
N PHE A 35 10.23 13.88 -5.84
CA PHE A 35 10.73 13.08 -6.95
C PHE A 35 10.57 13.76 -8.31
N MET A 36 9.48 14.52 -8.53
CA MET A 36 9.29 15.31 -9.73
C MET A 36 10.36 16.39 -9.88
N ILE A 37 10.69 17.09 -8.79
CA ILE A 37 11.76 18.09 -8.73
C ILE A 37 13.11 17.42 -9.03
N ILE A 38 13.42 16.31 -8.35
CA ILE A 38 14.68 15.57 -8.59
C ILE A 38 14.80 15.15 -10.05
N ALA A 39 13.72 14.68 -10.67
CA ALA A 39 13.71 14.24 -12.07
C ALA A 39 14.06 15.37 -13.07
N VAL A 40 13.79 16.64 -12.73
CA VAL A 40 14.14 17.80 -13.57
C VAL A 40 15.64 18.08 -13.50
N PHE A 41 16.22 18.02 -12.30
CA PHE A 41 17.62 18.38 -12.07
C PHE A 41 18.61 17.24 -12.34
N ILE A 42 18.14 16.00 -12.40
CA ILE A 42 19.01 14.84 -12.65
C ILE A 42 19.31 14.65 -14.13
N ASN A 43 20.49 14.11 -14.43
CA ASN A 43 20.91 13.74 -15.77
C ASN A 43 19.93 12.77 -16.43
N GLU A 44 19.75 12.90 -17.75
CA GLU A 44 18.81 12.10 -18.55
C GLU A 44 19.01 10.60 -18.36
N ALA A 45 20.26 10.14 -18.32
CA ALA A 45 20.62 8.74 -18.09
C ALA A 45 20.09 8.17 -16.76
N ASN A 46 19.86 9.03 -15.76
CA ASN A 46 19.40 8.63 -14.44
C ASN A 46 17.91 8.91 -14.20
N ARG A 47 17.24 9.69 -15.06
CA ARG A 47 15.80 10.00 -14.91
C ARG A 47 14.98 8.73 -14.79
N PHE A 48 15.19 7.76 -15.69
CA PHE A 48 14.48 6.47 -15.64
C PHE A 48 14.63 5.76 -14.28
N ASN A 49 15.84 5.76 -13.71
CA ASN A 49 16.09 5.17 -12.39
C ASN A 49 15.33 5.89 -11.28
N THR A 50 15.18 7.21 -11.35
CA THR A 50 14.35 7.99 -10.42
C THR A 50 12.88 7.59 -10.51
N PHE A 51 12.34 7.43 -11.72
CA PHE A 51 10.94 7.00 -11.90
C PHE A 51 10.71 5.58 -11.37
N ARG A 52 11.63 4.67 -11.70
CA ARG A 52 11.62 3.30 -11.21
C ARG A 52 11.70 3.23 -9.69
N ALA A 53 12.56 4.06 -9.08
CA ALA A 53 12.70 4.13 -7.62
C ALA A 53 11.40 4.58 -6.95
N PHE A 54 10.77 5.64 -7.46
CA PHE A 54 9.51 6.11 -6.89
C PHE A 54 8.40 5.06 -6.98
N LEU A 55 8.14 4.55 -8.20
CA LEU A 55 7.03 3.63 -8.46
C LEU A 55 7.25 2.27 -7.78
N GLY A 56 8.45 1.71 -7.91
CA GLY A 56 8.74 0.36 -7.45
C GLY A 56 9.11 0.27 -5.97
N PHE A 57 9.70 1.31 -5.38
CA PHE A 57 10.31 1.23 -4.04
C PHE A 57 9.60 2.14 -3.06
N THR A 58 9.48 3.42 -3.38
CA THR A 58 8.96 4.43 -2.45
C THR A 58 7.45 4.33 -2.29
N LEU A 59 6.70 4.13 -3.37
CA LEU A 59 5.25 4.12 -3.32
C LEU A 59 4.68 2.96 -2.46
N PRO A 60 5.20 1.70 -2.55
CA PRO A 60 4.79 0.63 -1.64
C PRO A 60 5.06 0.91 -0.17
N LEU A 61 6.17 1.60 0.14
CA LEU A 61 6.51 2.01 1.51
C LEU A 61 5.47 2.99 2.06
N ILE A 62 5.13 4.03 1.29
CA ILE A 62 4.11 5.00 1.67
C ILE A 62 2.78 4.28 1.88
N CYS A 63 2.39 3.39 0.96
CA CYS A 63 1.16 2.63 1.04
C CYS A 63 1.04 1.81 2.35
N GLY A 64 2.08 1.04 2.69
CA GLY A 64 2.11 0.28 3.95
C GLY A 64 2.20 1.16 5.19
N GLY A 65 2.91 2.28 5.10
CA GLY A 65 3.02 3.22 6.20
C GLY A 65 1.66 3.83 6.55
N LEU A 66 0.93 4.33 5.54
CA LEU A 66 -0.41 4.89 5.73
C LEU A 66 -1.42 3.85 6.24
N SER A 67 -1.31 2.58 5.82
CA SER A 67 -2.22 1.54 6.28
C SER A 67 -1.99 1.11 7.73
N ALA A 68 -0.78 1.29 8.27
CA ALA A 68 -0.53 1.07 9.70
C ALA A 68 -1.37 1.99 10.60
N TYR A 69 -1.70 3.19 10.10
CA TYR A 69 -2.52 4.19 10.80
C TYR A 69 -4.02 4.08 10.49
N ALA A 70 -4.45 3.11 9.68
CA ALA A 70 -5.82 3.05 9.18
C ALA A 70 -6.89 2.66 10.24
N PHE A 71 -6.49 2.00 11.33
CA PHE A 71 -7.44 1.37 12.27
C PHE A 71 -7.30 1.78 13.74
N LEU A 72 -6.12 2.12 14.26
CA LEU A 72 -5.93 2.32 15.70
C LEU A 72 -5.95 3.79 16.15
N GLU A 73 -5.86 4.75 15.22
CA GLU A 73 -5.83 6.18 15.58
C GLU A 73 -7.19 6.89 15.53
N ASP A 74 -8.24 6.20 15.09
CA ASP A 74 -9.56 6.83 14.99
C ASP A 74 -10.33 6.65 16.30
N THR A 75 -10.37 7.68 17.15
CA THR A 75 -11.17 7.73 18.39
C THR A 75 -12.66 7.48 18.14
N ALA A 76 -13.15 7.68 16.91
CA ALA A 76 -14.51 7.35 16.53
C ALA A 76 -14.74 5.83 16.35
N LEU A 77 -13.69 5.02 16.23
CA LEU A 77 -13.81 3.56 16.19
C LEU A 77 -14.21 2.96 17.53
N GLU A 78 -13.78 3.54 18.65
CA GLU A 78 -14.25 3.13 19.99
C GLU A 78 -15.78 3.30 20.11
N LEU A 79 -16.33 4.39 19.56
CA LEU A 79 -17.77 4.63 19.48
C LEU A 79 -18.46 3.74 18.42
N GLN A 80 -17.81 3.44 17.29
CA GLN A 80 -18.40 2.65 16.20
C GLN A 80 -18.38 1.13 16.46
N PHE A 81 -17.45 0.61 17.26
CA PHE A 81 -17.41 -0.81 17.65
C PHE A 81 -18.58 -1.21 18.56
N THR A 82 -19.25 -0.25 19.20
CA THR A 82 -20.53 -0.48 19.91
C THR A 82 -21.69 -0.75 18.94
N THR A 83 -21.53 -0.45 17.65
CA THR A 83 -22.52 -0.67 16.60
C THR A 83 -22.14 -1.89 15.77
N SER A 84 -23.06 -2.83 15.58
CA SER A 84 -22.87 -4.03 14.75
C SER A 84 -22.66 -3.66 13.28
N ARG A 85 -21.40 -3.42 12.88
CA ARG A 85 -20.97 -3.26 11.49
C ARG A 85 -20.21 -4.51 11.02
N SER A 86 -20.22 -4.74 9.72
CA SER A 86 -19.43 -5.82 9.12
C SER A 86 -17.95 -5.43 9.11
N THR A 87 -17.09 -6.26 9.71
CA THR A 87 -15.63 -6.13 9.72
C THR A 87 -15.07 -5.89 8.30
N TRP A 88 -15.60 -6.60 7.30
CA TRP A 88 -15.19 -6.43 5.91
C TRP A 88 -15.49 -5.04 5.37
N LYS A 89 -16.66 -4.49 5.69
CA LYS A 89 -17.06 -3.15 5.25
C LYS A 89 -16.10 -2.10 5.82
N MET A 90 -15.71 -2.23 7.08
CA MET A 90 -14.74 -1.33 7.72
C MET A 90 -13.35 -1.42 7.07
N ILE A 91 -12.86 -2.63 6.79
CA ILE A 91 -11.58 -2.84 6.10
C ILE A 91 -11.60 -2.17 4.72
N PHE A 92 -12.64 -2.42 3.92
CA PHE A 92 -12.75 -1.83 2.60
C PHE A 92 -12.91 -0.31 2.64
N GLU A 93 -13.75 0.25 3.53
CA GLU A 93 -13.93 1.70 3.66
C GLU A 93 -12.60 2.41 3.96
N ARG A 94 -11.76 1.85 4.83
CA ARG A 94 -10.48 2.45 5.22
C ARG A 94 -9.38 2.23 4.18
N LEU A 95 -9.19 1.00 3.74
CA LEU A 95 -8.08 0.66 2.85
C LEU A 95 -8.31 1.13 1.40
N SER A 96 -9.56 1.24 0.95
CA SER A 96 -9.86 1.70 -0.41
C SER A 96 -9.47 3.16 -0.65
N ILE A 97 -9.60 4.03 0.36
CA ILE A 97 -9.21 5.44 0.24
C ILE A 97 -7.69 5.54 0.08
N ILE A 98 -6.92 4.80 0.88
CA ILE A 98 -5.46 4.74 0.76
C ILE A 98 -5.08 4.21 -0.63
N ALA A 99 -5.70 3.09 -1.06
CA ALA A 99 -5.45 2.51 -2.38
C ALA A 99 -5.77 3.50 -3.51
N LEU A 100 -6.85 4.29 -3.39
CA LEU A 100 -7.22 5.31 -4.36
C LEU A 100 -6.18 6.44 -4.43
N VAL A 101 -5.74 6.96 -3.29
CA VAL A 101 -4.71 8.02 -3.23
C VAL A 101 -3.40 7.53 -3.83
N ILE A 102 -2.97 6.31 -3.49
CA ILE A 102 -1.75 5.70 -4.04
C ILE A 102 -1.87 5.48 -5.56
N THR A 103 -3.04 5.04 -6.03
CA THR A 103 -3.30 4.87 -7.47
C THR A 103 -3.22 6.20 -8.20
N LEU A 104 -3.88 7.25 -7.69
CA LEU A 104 -3.82 8.59 -8.29
C LEU A 104 -2.39 9.12 -8.31
N THR A 105 -1.64 8.93 -7.22
CA THR A 105 -0.23 9.33 -7.13
C THR A 105 0.62 8.63 -8.18
N ALA A 106 0.45 7.30 -8.36
CA ALA A 106 1.15 6.53 -9.38
C ALA A 106 0.83 7.02 -10.79
N LEU A 107 -0.46 7.26 -11.09
CA LEU A 107 -0.91 7.69 -12.42
C LEU A 107 -0.43 9.09 -12.75
N VAL A 108 -0.56 10.04 -11.82
CA VAL A 108 -0.05 11.41 -12.00
C VAL A 108 1.46 11.39 -12.26
N PHE A 109 2.21 10.56 -11.53
CA PHE A 109 3.65 10.45 -11.72
C PHE A 109 4.04 9.79 -13.05
N GLN A 110 3.26 8.80 -13.54
CA GLN A 110 3.45 8.23 -14.88
C GLN A 110 3.13 9.23 -16.00
N VAL A 111 2.07 10.03 -15.85
CA VAL A 111 1.75 11.11 -16.79
C VAL A 111 2.88 12.13 -16.82
N TYR A 112 3.40 12.50 -15.65
CA TYR A 112 4.54 13.40 -15.56
C TYR A 112 5.78 12.84 -16.28
N ALA A 113 6.09 11.55 -16.11
CA ALA A 113 7.18 10.88 -16.84
C ALA A 113 7.06 11.06 -18.36
N TYR A 114 5.85 10.87 -18.88
CA TYR A 114 5.54 11.06 -20.30
C TYR A 114 5.74 12.52 -20.74
N LEU A 115 5.30 13.49 -19.93
CA LEU A 115 5.43 14.92 -20.25
C LEU A 115 6.89 15.40 -20.35
N ILE A 116 7.78 14.82 -19.54
CA ILE A 116 9.22 15.16 -19.58
C ILE A 116 10.04 14.23 -20.48
N GLY A 117 9.37 13.40 -21.30
CA GLY A 117 10.01 12.55 -22.31
C GLY A 117 10.74 11.32 -21.77
N VAL A 118 10.42 10.84 -20.55
CA VAL A 118 11.02 9.63 -20.00
C VAL A 118 10.31 8.40 -20.55
N ASP A 119 11.05 7.55 -21.26
CA ASP A 119 10.51 6.30 -21.77
C ASP A 119 10.39 5.24 -20.66
N LEU A 120 9.14 4.90 -20.32
CA LEU A 120 8.81 3.84 -19.36
C LEU A 120 8.64 2.47 -20.03
N SER A 121 8.89 2.33 -21.34
CA SER A 121 8.82 1.05 -22.06
C SER A 121 9.75 -0.03 -21.51
N LEU A 122 10.86 0.38 -20.91
CA LEU A 122 11.81 -0.51 -20.25
C LEU A 122 11.19 -1.29 -19.07
N LEU A 123 10.10 -0.79 -18.49
CA LEU A 123 9.31 -1.48 -17.45
C LEU A 123 8.31 -2.49 -18.02
N GLY A 124 8.34 -2.72 -19.34
CA GLY A 124 7.48 -3.66 -20.05
C GLY A 124 6.20 -3.02 -20.60
N GLY A 125 5.22 -3.87 -20.92
CA GLY A 125 3.91 -3.47 -21.41
C GLY A 125 3.07 -2.72 -20.38
N LEU A 126 1.94 -2.16 -20.80
CA LEU A 126 1.08 -1.33 -19.94
C LEU A 126 0.65 -2.06 -18.66
N LEU A 127 0.28 -3.33 -18.75
CA LEU A 127 -0.09 -4.15 -17.59
C LEU A 127 1.10 -4.35 -16.63
N ALA A 128 2.28 -4.67 -17.16
CA ALA A 128 3.48 -4.85 -16.36
C ALA A 128 3.84 -3.56 -15.60
N ARG A 129 3.74 -2.40 -16.27
CA ARG A 129 3.95 -1.08 -15.65
C ARG A 129 3.02 -0.83 -14.47
N GLN A 130 1.75 -1.22 -14.57
CA GLN A 130 0.81 -1.06 -13.46
C GLN A 130 1.10 -2.04 -12.32
N LEU A 131 1.45 -3.29 -12.63
CA LEU A 131 1.73 -4.30 -11.61
C LEU A 131 3.01 -4.03 -10.82
N ILE A 132 3.99 -3.35 -11.41
CA ILE A 132 5.27 -3.00 -10.75
C ILE A 132 5.06 -2.20 -9.47
N TRP A 133 4.10 -1.28 -9.44
CA TRP A 133 3.79 -0.51 -8.24
C TRP A 133 2.58 -1.08 -7.49
N ALA A 134 1.56 -1.58 -8.20
CA ALA A 134 0.31 -2.01 -7.58
C ALA A 134 0.48 -3.28 -6.73
N ALA A 135 1.17 -4.30 -7.23
CA ALA A 135 1.34 -5.57 -6.50
C ALA A 135 2.09 -5.39 -5.16
N PRO A 136 3.28 -4.76 -5.11
CA PRO A 136 3.95 -4.51 -3.84
C PRO A 136 3.19 -3.52 -2.96
N SER A 137 2.48 -2.53 -3.53
CA SER A 137 1.67 -1.59 -2.75
C SER A 137 0.50 -2.29 -2.07
N LEU A 138 -0.20 -3.21 -2.74
CA LEU A 138 -1.27 -4.02 -2.14
C LEU A 138 -0.71 -4.91 -1.02
N ALA A 139 0.39 -5.61 -1.25
CA ALA A 139 1.03 -6.43 -0.23
C ALA A 139 1.39 -5.59 1.02
N MET A 140 2.00 -4.42 0.82
CA MET A 140 2.35 -3.50 1.89
C MET A 140 1.12 -2.89 2.57
N LEU A 141 0.04 -2.60 1.83
CA LEU A 141 -1.22 -2.10 2.36
C LEU A 141 -1.79 -3.08 3.40
N ALA A 142 -1.92 -4.36 3.04
CA ALA A 142 -2.40 -5.37 3.98
C ALA A 142 -1.40 -5.67 5.10
N PHE A 143 -0.09 -5.63 4.80
CA PHE A 143 0.96 -5.84 5.80
C PHE A 143 0.94 -4.77 6.90
N GLY A 144 0.93 -3.49 6.54
CA GLY A 144 0.88 -2.40 7.51
C GLY A 144 -0.36 -2.46 8.41
N ALA A 145 -1.53 -2.75 7.82
CA ALA A 145 -2.77 -2.97 8.55
C ALA A 145 -2.70 -4.18 9.50
N SER A 146 -2.21 -5.33 9.04
CA SER A 146 -2.09 -6.52 9.86
C SER A 146 -1.13 -6.32 11.03
N VAL A 147 0.03 -5.73 10.77
CA VAL A 147 1.08 -5.60 11.79
C VAL A 147 0.74 -4.52 12.81
N SER A 148 0.08 -3.43 12.42
CA SER A 148 -0.41 -2.45 13.40
C SER A 148 -1.42 -3.07 14.36
N LEU A 149 -2.36 -3.88 13.85
CA LEU A 149 -3.33 -4.62 14.67
C LEU A 149 -2.66 -5.67 15.56
N LEU A 150 -1.67 -6.41 15.04
CA LEU A 150 -0.88 -7.36 15.83
C LEU A 150 -0.09 -6.66 16.96
N ALA A 151 0.56 -5.54 16.64
CA ALA A 151 1.32 -4.74 17.58
C ALA A 151 0.43 -3.93 18.55
N ARG A 152 -0.87 -3.82 18.25
CA ARG A 152 -1.82 -2.92 18.93
C ARG A 152 -1.29 -1.49 19.03
N SER A 153 -0.54 -1.06 18.03
CA SER A 153 0.09 0.25 17.97
C SER A 153 0.32 0.64 16.51
N SER A 154 -0.24 1.79 16.09
CA SER A 154 0.02 2.31 14.75
C SER A 154 1.48 2.72 14.53
N PRO A 155 2.15 3.43 15.46
CA PRO A 155 3.59 3.67 15.37
C PRO A 155 4.41 2.36 15.30
N GLY A 156 4.02 1.35 16.07
CA GLY A 156 4.64 0.02 16.01
C GLY A 156 4.49 -0.61 14.62
N GLY A 157 3.28 -0.63 14.07
CA GLY A 157 3.01 -1.11 12.71
C GLY A 157 3.83 -0.38 11.65
N PHE A 158 3.90 0.95 11.71
CA PHE A 158 4.69 1.76 10.79
C PHE A 158 6.18 1.41 10.85
N ALA A 159 6.73 1.25 12.07
CA ALA A 159 8.12 0.84 12.27
C ALA A 159 8.41 -0.54 11.65
N PHE A 160 7.51 -1.50 11.78
CA PHE A 160 7.65 -2.81 11.13
C PHE A 160 7.61 -2.74 9.61
N VAL A 161 6.72 -1.93 9.04
CA VAL A 161 6.65 -1.70 7.58
C VAL A 161 7.97 -1.12 7.07
N GLY A 162 8.45 -0.05 7.72
CA GLY A 162 9.73 0.60 7.36
C GLY A 162 10.92 -0.34 7.55
N GLY A 163 10.94 -1.10 8.66
CA GLY A 163 11.99 -2.07 8.96
C GLY A 163 12.03 -3.22 7.94
N PHE A 164 10.87 -3.78 7.58
CA PHE A 164 10.77 -4.83 6.56
C PHE A 164 11.22 -4.34 5.18
N TRP A 165 10.76 -3.15 4.77
CA TRP A 165 11.19 -2.51 3.53
C TRP A 165 12.70 -2.28 3.50
N THR A 166 13.27 -1.75 4.60
CA THR A 166 14.70 -1.43 4.73
C THR A 166 15.54 -2.70 4.73
N LEU A 167 15.09 -3.75 5.43
CA LEU A 167 15.75 -5.06 5.44
C LEU A 167 15.84 -5.63 4.02
N GLN A 168 14.76 -5.57 3.24
CA GLN A 168 14.77 -6.03 1.86
C GLN A 168 15.69 -5.20 0.97
N LEU A 169 15.84 -3.91 1.24
CA LEU A 169 16.77 -3.05 0.52
C LEU A 169 18.23 -3.45 0.79
N PHE A 170 18.60 -3.68 2.05
CA PHE A 170 19.96 -4.13 2.42
C PHE A 170 20.26 -5.54 1.93
N MET A 171 19.31 -6.46 2.08
CA MET A 171 19.48 -7.87 1.71
C MET A 171 19.07 -8.17 0.26
N ARG A 172 18.89 -7.14 -0.57
CA ARG A 172 18.33 -7.25 -1.92
C ARG A 172 19.01 -8.31 -2.78
N GLY A 173 20.34 -8.37 -2.76
CA GLY A 173 21.10 -9.37 -3.52
C GLY A 173 20.83 -10.80 -3.06
N TRP A 174 20.73 -11.01 -1.75
CA TRP A 174 20.39 -12.32 -1.18
C TRP A 174 18.96 -12.76 -1.55
N PHE A 175 18.00 -11.83 -1.49
CA PHE A 175 16.63 -12.09 -1.94
C PHE A 175 16.56 -12.40 -3.43
N ALA A 176 17.24 -11.62 -4.28
CA ALA A 176 17.20 -11.79 -5.74
C ALA A 176 17.83 -13.11 -6.22
N ASN A 177 18.89 -13.57 -5.55
CA ASN A 177 19.61 -14.79 -5.92
C ASN A 177 18.92 -16.07 -5.43
N SER A 178 18.03 -15.98 -4.45
CA SER A 178 17.29 -17.14 -3.93
C SER A 178 15.97 -17.33 -4.70
N PRO A 179 15.71 -18.51 -5.29
CA PRO A 179 14.52 -18.74 -6.10
C PRO A 179 13.21 -18.59 -5.31
N VAL A 180 13.25 -18.82 -3.99
CA VAL A 180 12.09 -18.68 -3.10
C VAL A 180 11.94 -17.25 -2.62
N LEU A 181 13.02 -16.64 -2.10
CA LEU A 181 12.95 -15.30 -1.50
C LEU A 181 12.64 -14.21 -2.52
N ARG A 182 13.07 -14.41 -3.77
CA ARG A 182 12.73 -13.55 -4.90
C ARG A 182 11.23 -13.33 -5.05
N ASN A 183 10.40 -14.30 -4.70
CA ASN A 183 8.94 -14.19 -4.80
C ASN A 183 8.33 -13.28 -3.72
N VAL A 184 9.08 -12.94 -2.66
CA VAL A 184 8.62 -12.06 -1.57
C VAL A 184 9.31 -10.70 -1.60
N LEU A 185 10.30 -10.53 -2.49
CA LEU A 185 11.01 -9.27 -2.68
C LEU A 185 10.07 -8.24 -3.33
N LEU A 186 9.78 -7.16 -2.62
CA LEU A 186 8.86 -6.09 -3.02
C LEU A 186 9.29 -5.42 -4.33
N PHE A 187 10.61 -5.30 -4.54
CA PHE A 187 11.17 -4.49 -5.62
C PHE A 187 11.58 -5.31 -6.85
N TYR A 188 11.41 -6.64 -6.83
CA TYR A 188 12.00 -7.51 -7.86
C TYR A 188 11.50 -7.16 -9.26
N SER A 189 10.18 -6.97 -9.39
CA SER A 189 9.55 -6.61 -10.66
C SER A 189 9.97 -5.24 -11.18
N ALA A 190 10.32 -4.31 -10.30
CA ALA A 190 10.86 -3.02 -10.72
C ALA A 190 12.29 -3.17 -11.26
N MET A 191 13.09 -4.08 -10.68
CA MET A 191 14.47 -4.31 -11.07
C MET A 191 14.59 -5.07 -12.39
N ASP A 192 13.86 -6.17 -12.53
CA ASP A 192 13.94 -7.10 -13.65
C ASP A 192 12.55 -7.38 -14.30
N PRO A 193 11.90 -6.36 -14.88
CA PRO A 193 10.48 -6.40 -15.28
C PRO A 193 10.15 -7.40 -16.42
N ASN A 194 11.13 -7.74 -17.26
CA ASN A 194 10.91 -8.54 -18.47
C ASN A 194 11.18 -10.04 -18.29
N THR A 195 11.31 -10.51 -17.04
CA THR A 195 11.59 -11.91 -16.73
C THR A 195 10.32 -12.68 -16.34
N HIS A 196 10.26 -13.98 -16.62
CA HIS A 196 9.16 -14.82 -16.12
C HIS A 196 9.08 -14.79 -14.58
N ALA A 197 10.23 -14.67 -13.92
CA ALA A 197 10.31 -14.54 -12.47
C ALA A 197 9.60 -13.28 -11.93
N ALA A 198 9.56 -12.18 -12.70
CA ALA A 198 8.83 -10.98 -12.28
C ALA A 198 7.31 -11.23 -12.24
N ALA A 199 6.76 -11.94 -13.22
CA ALA A 199 5.34 -12.32 -13.20
C ALA A 199 5.01 -13.22 -11.99
N VAL A 200 5.88 -14.18 -11.68
CA VAL A 200 5.73 -15.04 -10.49
C VAL A 200 5.79 -14.22 -9.21
N ASN A 201 6.73 -13.27 -9.11
CA ASN A 201 6.84 -12.34 -7.99
C ASN A 201 5.58 -11.47 -7.81
N GLN A 202 5.01 -10.94 -8.89
CA GLN A 202 3.77 -10.15 -8.82
C GLN A 202 2.60 -11.00 -8.31
N LEU A 203 2.47 -12.23 -8.82
CA LEU A 203 1.43 -13.15 -8.37
C LEU A 203 1.58 -13.54 -6.89
N SER A 204 2.81 -13.80 -6.43
CA SER A 204 3.04 -14.10 -5.02
C SER A 204 2.76 -12.91 -4.11
N LEU A 205 3.09 -11.68 -4.53
CA LEU A 205 2.74 -10.47 -3.77
C LEU A 205 1.22 -10.27 -3.66
N VAL A 206 0.47 -10.55 -4.73
CA VAL A 206 -1.00 -10.53 -4.69
C VAL A 206 -1.55 -11.62 -3.76
N TRP A 207 -0.98 -12.82 -3.78
CA TRP A 207 -1.36 -13.87 -2.84
C TRP A 207 -1.07 -13.50 -1.39
N ILE A 208 0.11 -12.90 -1.12
CA ILE A 208 0.47 -12.38 0.20
C ILE A 208 -0.53 -11.32 0.65
N PHE A 209 -0.93 -10.41 -0.25
CA PHE A 209 -1.99 -9.43 0.03
C PHE A 209 -3.28 -10.11 0.49
N VAL A 210 -3.77 -11.13 -0.22
CA VAL A 210 -5.00 -11.84 0.15
C VAL A 210 -4.87 -12.50 1.52
N LEU A 211 -3.75 -13.18 1.79
CA LEU A 211 -3.50 -13.84 3.07
C LEU A 211 -3.43 -12.85 4.23
N LEU A 212 -2.75 -11.71 4.04
CA LEU A 212 -2.66 -10.65 5.04
C LEU A 212 -4.01 -9.94 5.23
N LEU A 213 -4.80 -9.74 4.18
CA LEU A 213 -6.13 -9.17 4.29
C LEU A 213 -7.06 -10.07 5.13
N LEU A 214 -6.97 -11.39 4.94
CA LEU A 214 -7.65 -12.38 5.80
C LEU A 214 -7.14 -12.35 7.24
N ALA A 215 -5.82 -12.18 7.45
CA ALA A 215 -5.23 -12.01 8.77
C ALA A 215 -5.76 -10.74 9.46
N THR A 216 -5.76 -9.60 8.78
CA THR A 216 -6.35 -8.33 9.24
C THR A 216 -7.80 -8.51 9.67
N HIS A 217 -8.62 -9.19 8.87
CA HIS A 217 -10.01 -9.50 9.22
C HIS A 217 -10.15 -10.33 10.49
N ASN A 218 -9.35 -11.39 10.62
CA ASN A 218 -9.36 -12.24 11.81
C ASN A 218 -8.86 -11.51 13.07
N LEU A 219 -7.89 -10.61 12.92
CA LEU A 219 -7.36 -9.80 14.01
C LEU A 219 -8.38 -8.77 14.47
N LEU A 220 -9.03 -8.06 13.54
CA LEU A 220 -10.04 -7.07 13.87
C LEU A 220 -11.22 -7.68 14.65
N LYS A 221 -11.69 -8.87 14.24
CA LYS A 221 -12.70 -9.63 14.98
C LYS A 221 -12.30 -10.01 16.40
N LYS A 222 -11.01 -10.27 16.63
CA LYS A 222 -10.52 -10.59 17.98
C LYS A 222 -10.49 -9.32 18.83
N THR A 223 -10.06 -8.20 18.26
CA THR A 223 -10.02 -6.89 18.95
C THR A 223 -11.42 -6.45 19.38
N GLU A 224 -12.45 -6.69 18.55
CA GLU A 224 -13.86 -6.44 18.88
C GLU A 224 -14.40 -7.28 20.07
N ARG A 225 -13.71 -8.36 20.48
CA ARG A 225 -14.20 -9.30 21.49
C ARG A 225 -13.65 -9.05 22.91
N TYR A 226 -12.66 -8.16 23.05
CA TYR A 226 -11.96 -7.88 24.31
C TYR A 226 -12.19 -6.46 24.86
N ILE A 227 -13.06 -5.69 24.23
CA ILE A 227 -13.51 -4.36 24.67
C ILE A 227 -15.02 -4.45 24.91
#